data_AF-A0A142XDS4-F1
#
_entry.id   AF-A0A142XDS4-F1
#
_cell.length_a   1.000
_cell.length_b   1.000
_cell.length_c   1.000
_cell.angle_alpha   90.00
_cell.angle_beta   90.00
_cell.angle_gamma   90.00
#
_symmetry.space_group_name_H-M   'P 1'
#
loop_
_entity.id
_entity.type
_entity.pdbx_description
1 polymer ?
#
loop_
_entity_poly.entity_id
_entity_poly.type
_entity_poly.pdbx_seq_one_letter_code
_entity_poly.pdbx_strand_id
1 'polypeptide(L)'
;MQHSSPDWGRIAQPQDDEYDTEVTLALAARRGWTIDRPLGAVSILEGAVAAVPDLRLSLPFDCTPADPTHPNVARAEELLRCWPAAYRQCQRLLDSISLLHSPQLGDDQVVGSICGSGSKGFGSIVVTVNHHAGLAEGIVHEMAHHKLRALGVEFERTNALLVNDPTETYPSPIRYDTMRPMSAVLHAQYSYTYIVQLDLAVISRALDRARDRVIAEHSVAVILPKLEFGREIIERHARCTAEGDEFVRGLMLWTERLTTQSRSLLDSLGILPRDFRHPLL
;
A
#
# COMPACT_ATOMS: atom_id res chain seq x y z
N MET A 1 33.61 4.80 -2.90
CA MET A 1 33.08 3.55 -3.46
C MET A 1 32.18 3.93 -4.62
N GLN A 2 32.41 3.39 -5.82
CA GLN A 2 31.43 3.51 -6.90
C GLN A 2 30.22 2.70 -6.48
N HIS A 3 29.10 3.37 -6.18
CA HIS A 3 27.86 2.66 -5.92
C HIS A 3 27.37 2.10 -7.26
N SER A 4 27.36 0.78 -7.41
CA SER A 4 26.67 0.12 -8.51
C SER A 4 25.23 0.62 -8.57
N SER A 5 24.67 0.77 -9.78
CA SER A 5 23.25 1.09 -9.95
C SER A 5 22.39 0.08 -9.17
N PRO A 6 21.32 0.50 -8.47
CA PRO A 6 20.38 -0.42 -7.87
C PRO A 6 19.76 -1.36 -8.92
N ASP A 7 19.39 -2.57 -8.50
CA ASP A 7 18.59 -3.51 -9.27
C ASP A 7 17.11 -3.11 -9.13
N TRP A 8 16.62 -2.36 -10.11
CA TRP A 8 15.28 -1.77 -10.07
C TRP A 8 14.16 -2.82 -10.20
N GLY A 9 14.43 -3.93 -10.88
CA GLY A 9 13.50 -5.05 -10.96
C GLY A 9 13.27 -5.70 -9.59
N ARG A 10 14.32 -5.87 -8.78
CA ARG A 10 14.19 -6.39 -7.41
C ARG A 10 13.46 -5.43 -6.48
N ILE A 11 13.64 -4.12 -6.66
CA ILE A 11 13.01 -3.10 -5.80
C ILE A 11 11.48 -3.05 -5.97
N ALA A 12 10.96 -3.54 -7.10
CA ALA A 12 9.54 -3.55 -7.40
C ALA A 12 8.70 -4.39 -6.42
N GLN A 13 9.28 -5.36 -5.71
CA GLN A 13 8.55 -6.16 -4.71
C GLN A 13 9.33 -6.24 -3.38
N PRO A 14 8.63 -6.39 -2.24
CA PRO A 14 9.28 -6.65 -0.95
C PRO A 14 10.19 -7.87 -1.01
N GLN A 15 11.43 -7.73 -0.56
CA GLN A 15 12.42 -8.81 -0.53
C GLN A 15 12.62 -9.34 0.90
N ASP A 16 12.83 -10.65 1.04
CA ASP A 16 13.13 -11.25 2.34
C ASP A 16 14.47 -10.79 2.91
N ASP A 17 15.45 -10.51 2.04
CA ASP A 17 16.77 -9.98 2.40
C ASP A 17 16.78 -8.45 2.61
N GLU A 18 15.60 -7.81 2.55
CA GLU A 18 15.39 -6.38 2.76
C GLU A 18 16.14 -5.47 1.77
N TYR A 19 16.66 -6.01 0.66
CA TYR A 19 17.41 -5.24 -0.34
C TYR A 19 16.65 -3.98 -0.79
N ASP A 20 15.36 -4.14 -1.08
CA ASP A 20 14.50 -3.06 -1.53
C ASP A 20 14.20 -2.04 -0.41
N THR A 21 14.12 -2.48 0.85
CA THR A 21 14.02 -1.62 2.03
C THR A 21 15.27 -0.76 2.18
N GLU A 22 16.47 -1.36 2.09
CA GLU A 22 17.74 -0.63 2.22
C GLU A 22 17.91 0.42 1.13
N VAL A 23 17.58 0.08 -0.12
CA VAL A 23 17.63 1.05 -1.22
C VAL A 23 16.63 2.18 -0.99
N THR A 24 15.41 1.86 -0.55
CA THR A 24 14.39 2.87 -0.21
C THR A 24 14.88 3.83 0.88
N LEU A 25 15.42 3.30 1.98
CA LEU A 25 15.97 4.09 3.09
C LEU A 25 17.14 4.97 2.64
N ALA A 26 18.05 4.44 1.83
CA ALA A 26 19.18 5.21 1.31
C ALA A 26 18.70 6.38 0.42
N LEU A 27 17.67 6.17 -0.40
CA LEU A 27 17.09 7.21 -1.25
C LEU A 27 16.27 8.23 -0.43
N ALA A 28 15.57 7.80 0.61
CA ALA A 28 14.87 8.69 1.54
C ALA A 28 15.86 9.57 2.32
N ALA A 29 16.93 8.97 2.85
CA ALA A 29 18.00 9.69 3.57
C ALA A 29 18.70 10.74 2.70
N ARG A 30 18.93 10.44 1.41
CA ARG A 30 19.46 11.43 0.44
C ARG A 30 18.54 12.64 0.24
N ARG A 31 17.24 12.50 0.52
CA ARG A 31 16.26 13.60 0.52
C ARG A 31 16.07 14.25 1.90
N GLY A 32 16.95 13.93 2.85
CA GLY A 32 16.95 14.52 4.18
C GLY A 32 15.97 13.88 5.17
N TRP A 33 15.37 12.73 4.83
CA TRP A 33 14.57 12.00 5.81
C TRP A 33 15.46 11.43 6.91
N THR A 34 14.98 11.55 8.14
CA THR A 34 15.57 10.98 9.35
C THR A 34 14.46 10.39 10.19
N ILE A 35 14.71 9.23 10.81
CA ILE A 35 13.79 8.61 11.76
C ILE A 35 13.56 9.55 12.94
N ASP A 36 12.30 9.92 13.19
CA ASP A 36 11.87 10.72 14.35
C ASP A 36 10.81 9.94 15.15
N ARG A 37 11.27 9.19 16.16
CA ARG A 37 10.42 8.42 17.07
C ARG A 37 10.21 9.19 18.37
N PRO A 38 8.99 9.69 18.65
CA PRO A 38 8.72 10.38 19.90
C PRO A 38 9.00 9.48 21.11
N LEU A 39 9.88 9.93 22.01
CA LEU A 39 10.20 9.21 23.24
C LEU A 39 8.96 9.07 24.14
N GLY A 40 8.71 7.85 24.63
CA GLY A 40 7.61 7.56 25.55
C GLY A 40 6.22 7.41 24.91
N ALA A 41 6.09 7.50 23.59
CA ALA A 41 4.85 7.20 22.90
C ALA A 41 4.52 5.69 22.98
N VAL A 42 3.22 5.36 22.96
CA VAL A 42 2.78 3.99 22.69
C VAL A 42 3.29 3.59 21.32
N SER A 43 3.81 2.38 21.22
CA SER A 43 4.45 1.88 20.00
C SER A 43 3.81 0.57 19.56
N ILE A 44 3.68 0.40 18.24
CA ILE A 44 3.15 -0.80 17.59
C ILE A 44 4.25 -1.45 16.73
N LEU A 45 3.97 -2.60 16.13
CA LEU A 45 4.93 -3.35 15.29
C LEU A 45 6.20 -3.69 16.08
N GLU A 46 6.02 -4.34 17.23
CA GLU A 46 7.09 -4.70 18.18
C GLU A 46 7.92 -3.49 18.67
N GLY A 47 7.25 -2.35 18.79
CA GLY A 47 7.87 -1.13 19.30
C GLY A 47 8.60 -0.28 18.27
N ALA A 48 8.55 -0.67 16.99
CA ALA A 48 9.26 0.02 15.93
C ALA A 48 8.58 1.32 15.47
N VAL A 49 7.25 1.42 15.60
CA VAL A 49 6.46 2.54 15.06
C VAL A 49 5.64 3.21 16.16
N ALA A 50 5.76 4.53 16.29
CA ALA A 50 5.03 5.28 17.31
C ALA A 50 3.57 5.51 16.91
N ALA A 51 2.63 5.12 17.76
CA ALA A 51 1.21 5.43 17.59
C ALA A 51 0.91 6.79 18.24
N VAL A 52 0.92 7.86 17.44
CA VAL A 52 0.77 9.24 17.89
C VAL A 52 -0.25 10.00 17.04
N PRO A 53 -1.17 10.78 17.65
CA PRO A 53 -2.11 11.59 16.89
C PRO A 53 -1.40 12.62 16.00
N ASP A 54 -1.79 12.69 14.73
CA ASP A 54 -1.36 13.74 13.82
C ASP A 54 -2.30 14.94 13.89
N LEU A 55 -2.01 15.87 14.81
CA LEU A 55 -2.83 17.05 15.06
C LEU A 55 -2.76 18.13 13.97
N ARG A 56 -1.87 17.97 12.98
CA ARG A 56 -1.68 18.96 11.90
C ARG A 56 -2.50 18.63 10.66
N LEU A 57 -2.93 17.38 10.52
CA LEU A 57 -3.83 17.02 9.44
C LEU A 57 -5.23 17.55 9.73
N SER A 58 -5.75 18.33 8.79
CA SER A 58 -7.20 18.49 8.68
C SER A 58 -7.74 17.14 8.26
N LEU A 59 -8.31 16.40 9.21
CA LEU A 59 -8.87 15.09 8.93
C LEU A 59 -9.97 15.25 7.88
N PRO A 60 -9.86 14.56 6.73
CA PRO A 60 -11.00 14.45 5.85
C PRO A 60 -12.04 13.60 6.58
N PHE A 61 -13.31 13.99 6.45
CA PHE A 61 -14.45 13.32 7.10
C PHE A 61 -14.47 13.48 8.63
N ASP A 62 -15.59 13.14 9.26
CA ASP A 62 -15.82 13.26 10.71
C ASP A 62 -14.99 12.25 11.54
N CYS A 63 -13.74 11.99 11.14
CA CYS A 63 -12.83 11.09 11.81
C CYS A 63 -12.34 11.70 13.13
N THR A 64 -12.17 10.86 14.15
CA THR A 64 -11.64 11.27 15.45
C THR A 64 -10.41 10.44 15.80
N PRO A 65 -9.44 10.95 16.59
CA PRO A 65 -8.32 10.13 17.07
C PRO A 65 -8.80 8.88 17.82
N ALA A 66 -8.26 7.72 17.49
CA ALA A 66 -8.53 6.46 18.18
C ALA A 66 -7.47 6.17 19.26
N ASP A 67 -7.86 5.36 20.25
CA ASP A 67 -6.94 4.89 21.29
C ASP A 67 -5.83 4.00 20.66
N PRO A 68 -4.53 4.28 20.90
CA PRO A 68 -3.43 3.40 20.47
C PRO A 68 -3.51 1.95 20.95
N THR A 69 -4.27 1.69 22.01
CA THR A 69 -4.50 0.36 22.59
C THR A 69 -5.77 -0.32 22.06
N HIS A 70 -6.44 0.27 21.05
CA HIS A 70 -7.63 -0.31 20.44
C HIS A 70 -7.38 -1.77 20.00
N PRO A 71 -8.30 -2.72 20.27
CA PRO A 71 -8.06 -4.15 20.04
C PRO A 71 -7.72 -4.50 18.59
N ASN A 72 -8.23 -3.74 17.62
CA ASN A 72 -7.90 -3.95 16.21
C ASN A 72 -6.45 -3.64 15.86
N VAL A 73 -5.72 -2.86 16.66
CA VAL A 73 -4.29 -2.59 16.44
C VAL A 73 -3.46 -3.86 16.60
N ALA A 74 -3.65 -4.58 17.72
CA ALA A 74 -2.95 -5.84 17.96
C ALA A 74 -3.34 -6.92 16.93
N ARG A 75 -4.63 -7.01 16.59
CA ARG A 75 -5.11 -7.94 15.55
C ARG A 75 -4.55 -7.61 14.17
N ALA A 76 -4.48 -6.34 13.78
CA ALA A 76 -3.88 -5.92 12.52
C ALA A 76 -2.39 -6.27 12.45
N GLU A 77 -1.66 -6.09 13.56
CA GLU A 77 -0.26 -6.48 13.67
C GLU A 77 -0.07 -8.00 13.47
N GLU A 78 -0.94 -8.83 14.02
CA GLU A 78 -0.94 -10.28 13.77
C GLU A 78 -1.16 -10.63 12.29
N LEU A 79 -2.04 -9.90 11.60
CA LEU A 79 -2.24 -10.09 10.15
C LEU A 79 -0.99 -9.71 9.36
N LEU A 80 -0.35 -8.59 9.68
CA LEU A 80 0.88 -8.17 9.01
C LEU A 80 2.00 -9.22 9.16
N ARG A 81 2.11 -9.88 10.31
CA ARG A 81 3.08 -10.98 10.53
C ARG A 81 2.88 -12.17 9.58
N CYS A 82 1.72 -12.32 8.94
CA CYS A 82 1.50 -13.36 7.93
C CYS A 82 2.38 -13.14 6.69
N TRP A 83 2.83 -11.90 6.44
CA TRP A 83 3.77 -11.51 5.38
C TRP A 83 5.06 -10.88 5.96
N PRO A 84 6.06 -11.72 6.34
CA PRO A 84 7.23 -11.25 7.09
C PRO A 84 8.04 -10.15 6.43
N ALA A 85 8.19 -10.19 5.10
CA ALA A 85 8.91 -9.15 4.36
C ALA A 85 8.25 -7.78 4.55
N ALA A 86 6.95 -7.65 4.27
CA ALA A 86 6.23 -6.38 4.46
C ALA A 86 6.15 -5.96 5.92
N TYR A 87 6.02 -6.89 6.86
CA TYR A 87 6.06 -6.57 8.29
C TYR A 87 7.38 -5.88 8.69
N ARG A 88 8.53 -6.42 8.26
CA ARG A 88 9.84 -5.78 8.45
C ARG A 88 9.93 -4.44 7.72
N GLN A 89 9.37 -4.32 6.51
CA GLN A 89 9.33 -3.03 5.81
C GLN A 89 8.58 -1.98 6.62
N CYS A 90 7.39 -2.30 7.14
CA CYS A 90 6.62 -1.39 7.98
C CYS A 90 7.41 -0.95 9.22
N GLN A 91 8.13 -1.87 9.88
CA GLN A 91 8.97 -1.55 11.05
C GLN A 91 10.12 -0.58 10.73
N ARG A 92 10.61 -0.59 9.48
CA ARG A 92 11.80 0.17 9.09
C ARG A 92 11.50 1.45 8.33
N LEU A 93 10.45 1.44 7.52
CA LEU A 93 10.06 2.56 6.66
C LEU A 93 9.06 3.50 7.32
N LEU A 94 8.39 3.06 8.40
CA LEU A 94 7.45 3.89 9.15
C LEU A 94 8.08 4.34 10.47
N ASP A 95 7.81 5.59 10.81
CA ASP A 95 8.21 6.25 12.06
C ASP A 95 7.00 6.40 12.98
N SER A 96 5.87 6.82 12.42
CA SER A 96 4.65 7.10 13.18
C SER A 96 3.35 6.79 12.43
N ILE A 97 2.34 6.41 13.19
CA ILE A 97 0.98 6.15 12.75
C ILE A 97 -0.01 6.95 13.59
N SER A 98 -0.86 7.74 12.94
CA SER A 98 -2.04 8.32 13.58
C SER A 98 -3.24 7.41 13.36
N LEU A 99 -3.74 6.85 14.45
CA LEU A 99 -4.89 5.96 14.45
C LEU A 99 -6.16 6.79 14.56
N LEU A 100 -7.14 6.50 13.70
CA LEU A 100 -8.38 7.25 13.60
C LEU A 100 -9.59 6.31 13.74
N HIS A 101 -10.71 6.83 14.22
CA HIS A 101 -12.02 6.19 14.13
C HIS A 101 -12.86 6.98 13.14
N SER A 102 -13.45 6.28 12.17
CA SER A 102 -14.42 6.87 11.24
C SER A 102 -15.83 6.35 11.54
N PRO A 103 -16.81 7.23 11.84
CA PRO A 103 -18.18 6.81 12.06
C PRO A 103 -18.84 6.24 10.79
N GLN A 104 -18.29 6.53 9.61
CA GLN A 104 -18.86 6.12 8.32
C GLN A 104 -18.61 4.65 7.97
N LEU A 105 -17.56 4.04 8.54
CA LEU A 105 -17.21 2.65 8.25
C LEU A 105 -17.97 1.64 9.13
N GLY A 106 -18.46 2.08 10.29
CA GLY A 106 -18.97 1.18 11.33
C GLY A 106 -17.86 0.31 11.94
N ASP A 107 -18.08 -0.24 13.14
CA ASP A 107 -17.07 -1.07 13.81
C ASP A 107 -17.16 -2.52 13.34
N ASP A 108 -16.05 -3.03 12.80
CA ASP A 108 -15.87 -4.38 12.24
C ASP A 108 -16.95 -4.79 11.20
N GLN A 109 -17.56 -3.83 10.51
CA GLN A 109 -18.63 -4.10 9.54
C GLN A 109 -18.14 -4.24 8.09
N VAL A 110 -17.09 -3.50 7.72
CA VAL A 110 -16.60 -3.43 6.35
C VAL A 110 -15.08 -3.58 6.36
N VAL A 111 -14.58 -4.50 5.53
CA VAL A 111 -13.14 -4.56 5.22
C VAL A 111 -12.77 -3.32 4.41
N GLY A 112 -11.95 -2.47 5.00
CA GLY A 112 -11.42 -1.27 4.37
C GLY A 112 -10.90 -0.28 5.41
N SER A 113 -10.20 0.74 4.93
CA SER A 113 -9.69 1.82 5.77
C SER A 113 -9.69 3.14 5.02
N ILE A 114 -9.97 4.23 5.74
CA ILE A 114 -9.54 5.57 5.31
C ILE A 114 -8.09 5.71 5.74
N CYS A 115 -7.21 5.96 4.79
CA CYS A 115 -5.78 6.12 5.05
C CYS A 115 -5.18 7.22 4.17
N GLY A 116 -3.99 7.66 4.57
CA GLY A 116 -3.25 8.69 3.89
C GLY A 116 -1.88 8.91 4.50
N SER A 117 -1.10 9.76 3.85
CA SER A 117 0.20 10.16 4.36
C SER A 117 0.05 11.17 5.50
N GLY A 118 0.87 11.02 6.54
CA GLY A 118 0.92 11.94 7.67
C GLY A 118 1.55 13.29 7.31
N SER A 119 1.32 14.30 8.15
CA SER A 119 1.85 15.66 8.00
C SER A 119 3.37 15.74 8.10
N LYS A 120 4.04 14.74 8.70
CA LYS A 120 5.50 14.66 8.77
C LYS A 120 6.14 14.14 7.46
N GLY A 121 5.36 13.70 6.48
CA GLY A 121 5.87 13.18 5.21
C GLY A 121 6.25 11.70 5.26
N PHE A 122 7.38 11.33 4.64
CA PHE A 122 7.84 9.94 4.54
C PHE A 122 7.95 9.31 5.95
N GLY A 123 7.42 8.10 6.08
CA GLY A 123 7.39 7.36 7.34
C GLY A 123 6.25 7.71 8.29
N SER A 124 5.48 8.76 8.01
CA SER A 124 4.28 9.07 8.79
C SER A 124 3.02 8.73 8.01
N ILE A 125 2.08 8.03 8.64
CA ILE A 125 0.81 7.64 8.01
C ILE A 125 -0.37 7.93 8.95
N VAL A 126 -1.57 8.00 8.38
CA VAL A 126 -2.83 8.01 9.12
C VAL A 126 -3.72 6.88 8.60
N VAL A 127 -4.44 6.21 9.49
CA VAL A 127 -5.23 5.03 9.14
C VAL A 127 -6.36 4.82 10.15
N THR A 128 -7.51 4.31 9.68
CA THR A 128 -8.66 4.03 10.56
C THR A 128 -8.57 2.65 11.23
N VAL A 129 -9.04 2.55 12.47
CA VAL A 129 -9.02 1.31 13.29
C VAL A 129 -10.32 0.50 13.26
N ASN A 130 -11.31 0.97 12.49
CA ASN A 130 -12.67 0.40 12.45
C ASN A 130 -12.70 -1.10 12.16
N HIS A 131 -11.77 -1.62 11.37
CA HIS A 131 -11.66 -3.06 11.09
C HIS A 131 -10.19 -3.48 11.07
N HIS A 132 -9.82 -4.55 11.77
CA HIS A 132 -8.42 -4.99 11.89
C HIS A 132 -7.76 -5.38 10.55
N ALA A 133 -8.47 -6.10 9.66
CA ALA A 133 -7.99 -6.34 8.28
C ALA A 133 -7.80 -5.03 7.50
N GLY A 134 -8.81 -4.15 7.47
CA GLY A 134 -8.70 -2.84 6.81
C GLY A 134 -7.56 -1.97 7.36
N LEU A 135 -7.31 -2.00 8.67
CA LEU A 135 -6.16 -1.34 9.30
C LEU A 135 -4.83 -1.91 8.77
N ALA A 136 -4.69 -3.23 8.72
CA ALA A 136 -3.48 -3.88 8.18
C ALA A 136 -3.27 -3.54 6.69
N GLU A 137 -4.33 -3.59 5.89
CA GLU A 137 -4.33 -3.17 4.48
C GLU A 137 -3.91 -1.70 4.32
N GLY A 138 -4.49 -0.80 5.12
CA GLY A 138 -4.17 0.63 5.11
C GLY A 138 -2.72 0.93 5.47
N ILE A 139 -2.14 0.17 6.40
CA ILE A 139 -0.71 0.29 6.76
C ILE A 139 0.18 -0.06 5.55
N VAL A 140 -0.04 -1.21 4.91
CA VAL A 140 0.79 -1.61 3.74
C VAL A 140 0.53 -0.73 2.51
N HIS A 141 -0.69 -0.23 2.36
CA HIS A 141 -1.08 0.71 1.30
C HIS A 141 -0.26 1.99 1.35
N GLU A 142 -0.23 2.65 2.51
CA GLU A 142 0.50 3.90 2.67
C GLU A 142 2.01 3.70 2.69
N MET A 143 2.49 2.58 3.25
CA MET A 143 3.91 2.21 3.15
C MET A 143 4.35 2.05 1.69
N ALA A 144 3.52 1.43 0.83
CA ALA A 144 3.79 1.31 -0.60
C ALA A 144 3.88 2.68 -1.29
N HIS A 145 3.01 3.63 -0.93
CA HIS A 145 3.10 5.01 -1.43
C HIS A 145 4.38 5.71 -0.99
N HIS A 146 4.79 5.57 0.27
CA HIS A 146 6.06 6.12 0.75
C HIS A 146 7.25 5.56 -0.02
N LYS A 147 7.28 4.24 -0.29
CA LYS A 147 8.32 3.64 -1.12
C LYS A 147 8.41 4.30 -2.49
N LEU A 148 7.31 4.44 -3.22
CA LEU A 148 7.32 5.08 -4.54
C LEU A 148 7.83 6.53 -4.49
N ARG A 149 7.45 7.31 -3.48
CA ARG A 149 7.99 8.68 -3.30
C ARG A 149 9.49 8.67 -3.07
N ALA A 150 10.00 7.76 -2.24
CA ALA A 150 11.44 7.58 -2.07
C ALA A 150 12.13 7.09 -3.37
N LEU A 151 11.43 6.40 -4.26
CA LEU A 151 11.93 6.06 -5.59
C LEU A 151 11.81 7.23 -6.61
N GLY A 152 11.27 8.38 -6.19
CA GLY A 152 11.15 9.59 -7.03
C GLY A 152 9.91 9.62 -7.91
N VAL A 153 8.90 8.82 -7.58
CA VAL A 153 7.57 8.87 -8.19
C VAL A 153 6.65 9.64 -7.26
N GLU A 154 6.21 10.82 -7.67
CA GLU A 154 5.19 11.61 -6.95
C GLU A 154 3.85 11.48 -7.67
N PHE A 155 2.74 11.68 -6.97
CA PHE A 155 1.40 11.54 -7.55
C PHE A 155 1.14 12.40 -8.79
N GLU A 156 1.74 13.59 -8.87
CA GLU A 156 1.49 14.56 -9.93
C GLU A 156 2.74 14.91 -10.74
N ARG A 157 3.90 14.33 -10.40
CA ARG A 157 5.18 14.62 -11.05
C ARG A 157 6.04 13.36 -11.12
N THR A 158 6.80 13.22 -12.19
CA THR A 158 7.72 12.09 -12.35
C THR A 158 9.08 12.62 -12.76
N ASN A 159 10.11 12.21 -12.02
CA ASN A 159 11.47 12.68 -12.29
C ASN A 159 12.49 11.53 -12.43
N ALA A 160 12.14 10.29 -12.05
CA ALA A 160 13.11 9.19 -11.97
C ALA A 160 12.75 7.95 -12.81
N LEU A 161 11.52 7.44 -12.71
CA LEU A 161 11.13 6.17 -13.36
C LEU A 161 10.24 6.36 -14.59
N LEU A 162 9.42 7.40 -14.62
CA LEU A 162 8.50 7.67 -15.72
C LEU A 162 8.95 8.93 -16.47
N VAL A 163 8.68 8.96 -17.77
CA VAL A 163 8.91 10.11 -18.67
C VAL A 163 7.62 10.57 -19.37
N ASN A 164 6.46 10.04 -18.98
CA ASN A 164 5.17 10.60 -19.38
C ASN A 164 5.07 12.08 -18.99
N ASP A 165 4.47 12.90 -19.85
CA ASP A 165 4.18 14.30 -19.51
C ASP A 165 3.11 14.32 -18.39
N PRO A 166 3.30 15.07 -17.29
CA PRO A 166 2.31 15.14 -16.21
C PRO A 166 0.92 15.65 -16.63
N THR A 167 0.80 16.30 -17.78
CA THR A 167 -0.47 16.77 -18.35
C THR A 167 -1.22 15.68 -19.13
N GLU A 168 -0.55 14.59 -19.51
CA GLU A 168 -1.20 13.41 -20.08
C GLU A 168 -1.88 12.62 -18.96
N THR A 169 -3.19 12.41 -19.10
CA THR A 169 -4.00 11.78 -18.08
C THR A 169 -4.68 10.51 -18.58
N TYR A 170 -4.88 9.57 -17.66
CA TYR A 170 -5.31 8.20 -17.90
C TYR A 170 -6.37 7.81 -16.87
N PRO A 171 -7.23 6.83 -17.18
CA PRO A 171 -8.24 6.38 -16.22
C PRO A 171 -7.55 5.67 -15.05
N SER A 172 -7.96 5.98 -13.82
CA SER A 172 -7.36 5.43 -12.60
C SER A 172 -8.20 4.26 -12.07
N PRO A 173 -7.61 3.15 -11.63
CA PRO A 173 -8.37 2.05 -11.02
C PRO A 173 -9.04 2.42 -9.68
N ILE A 174 -8.77 3.62 -9.14
CA ILE A 174 -9.25 4.06 -7.82
C ILE A 174 -10.10 5.33 -7.93
N ARG A 175 -9.64 6.31 -8.71
CA ARG A 175 -10.31 7.61 -8.87
C ARG A 175 -11.19 7.60 -10.10
N TYR A 176 -12.49 7.68 -9.87
CA TYR A 176 -13.52 7.58 -10.90
C TYR A 176 -14.08 8.93 -11.33
N ASP A 177 -13.80 9.97 -10.54
CA ASP A 177 -14.27 11.34 -10.73
C ASP A 177 -13.39 12.13 -11.71
N THR A 178 -12.18 11.66 -12.01
CA THR A 178 -11.23 12.37 -12.86
C THR A 178 -10.16 11.44 -13.44
N MET A 179 -9.61 11.83 -14.58
CA MET A 179 -8.42 11.22 -15.17
C MET A 179 -7.17 11.66 -14.39
N ARG A 180 -6.12 10.83 -14.37
CA ARG A 180 -4.93 11.07 -13.54
C ARG A 180 -3.64 10.88 -14.33
N PRO A 181 -2.54 11.58 -13.99
CA PRO A 181 -1.24 11.33 -14.62
C PRO A 181 -0.76 9.90 -14.37
N MET A 182 0.12 9.39 -15.24
CA MET A 182 0.60 8.00 -15.19
C MET A 182 1.23 7.63 -13.85
N SER A 183 1.91 8.57 -13.16
CA SER A 183 2.40 8.31 -11.81
C SER A 183 1.31 7.98 -10.82
N ALA A 184 0.18 8.67 -10.84
CA ALA A 184 -0.92 8.36 -9.95
C ALA A 184 -1.52 6.98 -10.25
N VAL A 185 -1.56 6.59 -11.52
CA VAL A 185 -1.97 5.23 -11.93
C VAL A 185 -0.97 4.19 -11.40
N LEU A 186 0.33 4.45 -11.51
CA LEU A 186 1.38 3.58 -10.97
C LEU A 186 1.29 3.47 -9.44
N HIS A 187 1.05 4.57 -8.73
CA HIS A 187 0.81 4.57 -7.29
C HIS A 187 -0.37 3.67 -6.90
N ALA A 188 -1.49 3.82 -7.59
CA ALA A 188 -2.68 3.03 -7.36
C ALA A 188 -2.44 1.53 -7.60
N GLN A 189 -1.76 1.20 -8.71
CA GLN A 189 -1.38 -0.18 -9.02
C GLN A 189 -0.47 -0.76 -7.93
N TYR A 190 0.56 -0.01 -7.52
CA TYR A 190 1.54 -0.46 -6.56
C TYR A 190 0.92 -0.72 -5.19
N SER A 191 0.15 0.22 -4.63
CA SER A 191 -0.45 0.04 -3.31
C SER A 191 -1.49 -1.08 -3.27
N TYR A 192 -2.28 -1.27 -4.33
CA TYR A 192 -3.20 -2.41 -4.42
C TYR A 192 -2.49 -3.76 -4.58
N THR A 193 -1.31 -3.78 -5.23
CA THR A 193 -0.48 -4.99 -5.32
C THR A 193 0.00 -5.41 -3.91
N TYR A 194 0.34 -4.45 -3.03
CA TYR A 194 0.65 -4.75 -1.62
C TYR A 194 -0.53 -5.29 -0.85
N ILE A 195 -1.72 -4.68 -1.00
CA ILE A 195 -2.93 -5.16 -0.32
C ILE A 195 -3.21 -6.61 -0.69
N VAL A 196 -3.26 -6.93 -1.99
CA VAL A 196 -3.55 -8.31 -2.43
C VAL A 196 -2.49 -9.30 -1.95
N GLN A 197 -1.21 -8.91 -1.94
CA GLN A 197 -0.15 -9.78 -1.41
C GLN A 197 -0.32 -10.05 0.09
N LEU A 198 -0.69 -9.03 0.88
CA LEU A 198 -1.00 -9.19 2.30
C LEU A 198 -2.19 -10.13 2.50
N ASP A 199 -3.28 -9.90 1.78
CA ASP A 199 -4.51 -10.69 1.89
C ASP A 199 -4.28 -12.15 1.56
N LEU A 200 -3.57 -12.43 0.45
CA LEU A 200 -3.19 -13.78 0.08
C LEU A 200 -2.30 -14.42 1.15
N ALA A 201 -1.37 -13.68 1.75
CA ALA A 201 -0.54 -14.19 2.84
C ALA A 201 -1.37 -14.54 4.08
N VAL A 202 -2.30 -13.68 4.49
CA VAL A 202 -3.23 -13.92 5.61
C VAL A 202 -4.07 -15.15 5.37
N ILE A 203 -4.74 -15.24 4.21
CA ILE A 203 -5.63 -16.35 3.85
C ILE A 203 -4.85 -17.66 3.75
N SER A 204 -3.62 -17.63 3.22
CA SER A 204 -2.78 -18.84 3.09
C SER A 204 -2.41 -19.49 4.41
N ARG A 205 -2.44 -18.73 5.52
CA ARG A 205 -2.20 -19.26 6.87
C ARG A 205 -3.40 -20.06 7.40
N ALA A 206 -4.59 -19.86 6.84
CA ALA A 206 -5.81 -20.59 7.18
C ALA A 206 -6.12 -20.65 8.69
N LEU A 207 -5.84 -19.56 9.41
CA LEU A 207 -6.01 -19.48 10.87
C LEU A 207 -7.47 -19.21 11.27
N ASP A 208 -8.23 -18.51 10.43
CA ASP A 208 -9.64 -18.18 10.66
C ASP A 208 -10.40 -18.16 9.34
N ARG A 209 -11.15 -19.24 9.07
CA ARG A 209 -11.90 -19.41 7.82
C ARG A 209 -12.97 -18.33 7.60
N ALA A 210 -13.59 -17.82 8.66
CA ALA A 210 -14.64 -16.81 8.53
C ALA A 210 -14.03 -15.47 8.11
N ARG A 211 -12.97 -15.04 8.81
CA ARG A 211 -12.17 -13.87 8.42
C ARG A 211 -11.61 -14.02 7.00
N ASP A 212 -11.01 -15.16 6.70
CA ASP A 212 -10.36 -15.40 5.40
C ASP A 212 -11.36 -15.31 4.24
N ARG A 213 -12.58 -15.83 4.43
CA ARG A 213 -13.67 -15.67 3.46
C ARG A 213 -14.08 -14.20 3.30
N VAL A 214 -14.21 -13.46 4.40
CA VAL A 214 -14.56 -12.03 4.39
C VAL A 214 -13.51 -11.21 3.65
N ILE A 215 -12.21 -11.45 3.89
CA ILE A 215 -11.11 -10.78 3.14
C ILE A 215 -11.19 -11.14 1.66
N ALA A 216 -11.38 -12.42 1.31
CA ALA A 216 -11.50 -12.84 -0.08
C ALA A 216 -12.66 -12.15 -0.81
N GLU A 217 -13.84 -12.05 -0.18
CA GLU A 217 -15.06 -11.50 -0.78
C GLU A 217 -15.09 -9.97 -0.83
N HIS A 218 -14.56 -9.31 0.21
CA HIS A 218 -14.67 -7.85 0.36
C HIS A 218 -13.41 -7.09 -0.03
N SER A 219 -12.25 -7.76 -0.14
CA SER A 219 -11.00 -7.13 -0.58
C SER A 219 -10.52 -7.73 -1.90
N VAL A 220 -10.10 -9.01 -1.92
CA VAL A 220 -9.49 -9.64 -3.11
C VAL A 220 -10.43 -9.59 -4.32
N ALA A 221 -11.70 -10.00 -4.16
CA ALA A 221 -12.68 -9.97 -5.24
C ALA A 221 -13.01 -8.55 -5.75
N VAL A 222 -12.75 -7.51 -4.95
CA VAL A 222 -12.97 -6.11 -5.30
C VAL A 222 -11.76 -5.50 -5.99
N ILE A 223 -10.55 -5.84 -5.53
CA ILE A 223 -9.30 -5.25 -5.99
C ILE A 223 -8.76 -5.94 -7.25
N LEU A 224 -8.93 -7.26 -7.36
CA LEU A 224 -8.46 -8.04 -8.52
C LEU A 224 -8.80 -7.42 -9.89
N PRO A 225 -10.06 -7.11 -10.23
CA PRO A 225 -10.38 -6.55 -11.53
C PRO A 225 -9.81 -5.14 -11.73
N LYS A 226 -9.57 -4.39 -10.64
CA LYS A 226 -8.92 -3.06 -10.67
C LYS A 226 -7.42 -3.18 -10.94
N LEU A 227 -6.76 -4.21 -10.39
CA LEU A 227 -5.35 -4.50 -10.68
C LEU A 227 -5.14 -4.89 -12.13
N GLU A 228 -6.06 -5.66 -12.71
CA GLU A 228 -6.00 -6.05 -14.12
C GLU A 228 -6.17 -4.84 -15.03
N PHE A 229 -7.14 -3.97 -14.72
CA PHE A 229 -7.33 -2.71 -15.42
C PHE A 229 -6.11 -1.79 -15.31
N GLY A 230 -5.61 -1.55 -14.09
CA GLY A 230 -4.44 -0.69 -13.86
C GLY A 230 -3.20 -1.21 -14.58
N ARG A 231 -2.98 -2.53 -14.58
CA ARG A 231 -1.93 -3.19 -15.34
C ARG A 231 -2.04 -2.93 -16.84
N GLU A 232 -3.22 -3.12 -17.43
CA GLU A 232 -3.44 -2.86 -18.87
C GLU A 232 -3.12 -1.41 -19.23
N ILE A 233 -3.57 -0.45 -18.41
CA ILE A 233 -3.31 0.98 -18.64
C ILE A 233 -1.81 1.27 -18.58
N ILE A 234 -1.09 0.73 -17.60
CA ILE A 234 0.35 0.93 -17.45
C ILE A 234 1.11 0.29 -18.62
N GLU A 235 0.84 -0.97 -18.95
CA GLU A 235 1.51 -1.70 -20.05
C GLU A 235 1.32 -0.98 -21.40
N ARG A 236 0.14 -0.39 -21.63
CA ARG A 236 -0.17 0.29 -22.89
C ARG A 236 0.44 1.70 -22.99
N HIS A 237 0.54 2.42 -21.88
CA HIS A 237 0.74 3.87 -21.92
C HIS A 237 1.96 4.37 -21.14
N ALA A 238 2.55 3.58 -20.24
CA ALA A 238 3.71 4.01 -19.49
C ALA A 238 4.91 4.20 -20.43
N ARG A 239 5.57 5.34 -20.27
CA ARG A 239 6.86 5.63 -20.90
C ARG A 239 7.85 5.78 -19.77
N CYS A 240 8.90 4.96 -19.80
CA CYS A 240 9.83 4.83 -18.68
C CYS A 240 11.25 5.29 -19.06
N THR A 241 12.04 5.63 -18.05
CA THR A 241 13.51 5.59 -18.14
C THR A 241 13.99 4.14 -18.19
N ALA A 242 15.30 3.88 -18.32
CA ALA A 242 15.83 2.51 -18.28
C ALA A 242 15.57 1.85 -16.92
N GLU A 243 15.84 2.57 -15.84
CA GLU A 243 15.56 2.17 -14.46
C GLU A 243 14.06 1.96 -14.23
N GLY A 244 13.23 2.84 -14.80
CA GLY A 244 11.79 2.71 -14.76
C GLY A 244 11.25 1.49 -15.50
N ASP A 245 11.83 1.13 -16.64
CA ASP A 245 11.42 -0.06 -17.39
C ASP A 245 11.70 -1.33 -16.58
N GLU A 246 12.86 -1.42 -15.95
CA GLU A 246 13.21 -2.53 -15.05
C GLU A 246 12.23 -2.62 -13.86
N PHE A 247 11.96 -1.48 -13.20
CA PHE A 247 11.02 -1.43 -12.09
C PHE A 247 9.60 -1.82 -12.50
N VAL A 248 9.07 -1.21 -13.57
CA VAL A 248 7.70 -1.46 -14.06
C VAL A 248 7.57 -2.91 -14.49
N ARG A 249 8.56 -3.48 -15.20
CA ARG A 249 8.56 -4.90 -15.57
C ARG A 249 8.53 -5.80 -14.33
N GLY A 250 9.37 -5.51 -13.33
CA GLY A 250 9.36 -6.22 -12.05
C GLY A 250 7.99 -6.17 -11.37
N LEU A 251 7.34 -5.00 -11.38
CA LEU A 251 6.00 -4.82 -10.83
C LEU A 251 4.95 -5.60 -11.62
N MET A 252 4.96 -5.55 -12.95
CA MET A 252 3.97 -6.27 -13.77
C MET A 252 4.08 -7.79 -13.57
N LEU A 253 5.30 -8.33 -13.52
CA LEU A 253 5.53 -9.75 -13.21
C LEU A 253 5.01 -10.11 -11.80
N TRP A 254 5.16 -9.23 -10.82
CA TRP A 254 4.62 -9.45 -9.48
C TRP A 254 3.09 -9.41 -9.47
N THR A 255 2.49 -8.37 -10.06
CA THR A 255 1.03 -8.25 -10.21
C THR A 255 0.45 -9.47 -10.92
N GLU A 256 1.04 -9.94 -12.03
CA GLU A 256 0.53 -11.08 -12.78
C GLU A 256 0.46 -12.35 -11.93
N ARG A 257 1.53 -12.67 -11.18
CA ARG A 257 1.53 -13.81 -10.25
C ARG A 257 0.38 -13.70 -9.24
N LEU A 258 0.18 -12.51 -8.66
CA LEU A 258 -0.87 -12.31 -7.66
C LEU A 258 -2.27 -12.38 -8.25
N THR A 259 -2.48 -11.85 -9.45
CA THR A 259 -3.74 -11.98 -10.19
C THR A 259 -4.06 -13.46 -10.44
N THR A 260 -3.09 -14.27 -10.88
CA THR A 260 -3.29 -15.71 -11.06
C THR A 260 -3.64 -16.42 -9.75
N GLN A 261 -2.89 -16.14 -8.67
CA GLN A 261 -3.15 -16.72 -7.35
C GLN A 261 -4.52 -16.31 -6.81
N SER A 262 -4.91 -15.04 -6.98
CA SER A 262 -6.19 -14.50 -6.54
C SER A 262 -7.34 -15.17 -7.28
N ARG A 263 -7.25 -15.33 -8.61
CA ARG A 263 -8.26 -16.05 -9.40
C ARG A 263 -8.43 -17.48 -8.91
N SER A 264 -7.33 -18.21 -8.75
CA SER A 264 -7.37 -19.58 -8.23
C SER A 264 -7.99 -19.66 -6.84
N LEU A 265 -7.69 -18.70 -5.96
CA LEU A 265 -8.27 -18.63 -4.63
C LEU A 265 -9.78 -18.40 -4.70
N LEU A 266 -10.22 -17.38 -5.43
CA LEU A 266 -11.63 -17.01 -5.55
C LEU A 266 -12.46 -18.16 -6.17
N ASP A 267 -11.93 -18.81 -7.21
CA ASP A 267 -12.55 -19.99 -7.83
C ASP A 267 -12.71 -21.13 -6.81
N SER A 268 -11.68 -21.41 -6.00
CA SER A 268 -11.72 -22.46 -4.97
C SER A 268 -12.74 -22.17 -3.85
N LEU A 269 -13.06 -20.90 -3.61
CA LEU A 269 -14.02 -20.45 -2.60
C LEU A 269 -15.44 -20.25 -3.16
N GLY A 270 -15.61 -20.42 -4.48
CA GLY A 270 -16.87 -20.13 -5.18
C GLY A 270 -17.25 -18.65 -5.11
N ILE A 271 -16.27 -17.74 -5.08
CA ILE A 271 -16.47 -16.29 -5.03
C ILE A 271 -16.20 -15.74 -6.43
N LEU A 272 -17.15 -14.98 -6.98
CA LEU A 272 -16.93 -14.29 -8.25
C LEU A 272 -16.23 -12.94 -8.01
N PRO A 273 -15.21 -12.59 -8.81
CA PRO A 273 -14.69 -11.22 -8.83
C PRO A 273 -15.83 -10.23 -9.12
N ARG A 274 -15.81 -9.07 -8.46
CA ARG A 274 -16.81 -8.02 -8.73
C ARG A 274 -16.59 -7.45 -10.13
N ASP A 275 -17.68 -7.13 -10.85
CA ASP A 275 -17.52 -6.46 -12.14
C ASP A 275 -16.89 -5.07 -11.93
N PHE A 276 -15.94 -4.70 -12.79
CA PHE A 276 -15.30 -3.40 -12.76
C PHE A 276 -15.36 -2.78 -14.14
N ARG A 277 -16.04 -1.64 -14.22
CA ARG A 277 -16.07 -0.78 -15.40
C ARG A 277 -15.70 0.61 -14.96
N HIS A 278 -14.64 1.15 -15.53
CA HIS A 278 -14.25 2.51 -15.24
C HIS A 278 -15.32 3.46 -15.80
N PRO A 279 -15.94 4.34 -15.01
CA PRO A 279 -17.12 5.09 -15.44
C PRO A 279 -16.83 6.21 -16.45
N LEU A 280 -15.56 6.50 -16.70
CA LEU A 280 -15.13 7.46 -17.73
C LEU A 280 -14.79 6.81 -19.08
N LEU A 281 -14.98 5.49 -19.23
CA LEU A 281 -14.74 4.74 -20.47
C LEU A 281 -16.03 4.18 -21.07
#